data_AF-A0A6A5UBI6-F1
#
_entry.id   AF-A0A6A5UBI6-F1
#
_cell.length_a   1.000
_cell.length_b   1.000
_cell.length_c   1.000
_cell.angle_alpha   90.00
_cell.angle_beta   90.00
_cell.angle_gamma   90.00
#
_symmetry.space_group_name_H-M   'P 1'
#
loop_
_entity.id
_entity.type
_entity.pdbx_description
1 polymer ?
#
loop_
_entity_poly.entity_id
_entity_poly.type
_entity_poly.pdbx_seq_one_letter_code
_entity_poly.pdbx_strand_id
1 'polypeptide(L)'
;MRRPSHDYERLPTDEDLDSFAELQRQSPRSSWLNRLYITLPGLDKLTSRSVYAHYVTPRRRKRSVLRAIYWTVFSFPYLCLFLVLIAGTLFPSYTHRPAHYNELRQRAIRTNFPGRANINNEKIFIAASIYEEEGKLTSGAWGRSVLELVHLLGPQNVYLSLYENDADRLTKESLARFEKNVTCNSTIFSEDLDLKTLPRVTLPNGEIRIKRIAFLSEVRNRALAPLARTDVQFDRILYINDVNFDPIDAAQLLLSTNIDANGRANYGAACAVDFINAFKFYDRFALRDVEGYNPGIPFFPWFTSAGAAMSRKDVLSQTDAVRVKSCWGGMTAFEAKWFQNQTPSTSTNNSSGRNGVLPPLPSSAMPPLRFRYDDDAFWDSSECCLINADLHQRRRNALGLPSTSETEIYMNPYIRVAYDPKTLSWLNLVRRPERLYSLIHDILNHFVGFPSFNERRTEEPGQEVEDNVWEYDHPVKGFSPNATEEDFRGHWTQVRRVAGPGGFCGTRQLLFINEKPGRGEERWGQILPPRPPR
;
A
#
# COMPACT_ATOMS: atom_id res chain seq x y z
N MET A 1 -20.73 -22.35 5.81
CA MET A 1 -20.58 -21.34 4.73
C MET A 1 -19.95 -20.07 5.31
N ARG A 2 -18.62 -20.01 5.34
CA ARG A 2 -17.84 -18.81 5.70
C ARG A 2 -17.26 -18.24 4.40
N ARG A 3 -17.36 -16.92 4.23
CA ARG A 3 -16.80 -16.17 3.09
C ARG A 3 -15.27 -16.27 3.08
N PRO A 4 -14.62 -16.41 1.92
CA PRO A 4 -13.18 -16.30 1.81
C PRO A 4 -12.75 -14.84 1.92
N SER A 5 -11.68 -14.62 2.66
CA SER A 5 -11.01 -13.35 2.86
C SER A 5 -9.60 -13.44 2.28
N HIS A 6 -9.31 -12.52 1.35
CA HIS A 6 -7.99 -12.10 0.88
C HIS A 6 -7.34 -12.88 -0.28
N ASP A 7 -7.97 -12.78 -1.46
CA ASP A 7 -7.35 -13.07 -2.76
C ASP A 7 -6.46 -11.91 -3.27
N TYR A 8 -5.17 -12.23 -3.34
CA TYR A 8 -4.21 -12.07 -4.45
C TYR A 8 -4.64 -12.50 -5.86
N GLU A 9 -5.80 -12.12 -6.41
CA GLU A 9 -6.13 -12.40 -7.81
C GLU A 9 -6.69 -11.14 -8.51
N ARG A 10 -6.08 -10.76 -9.65
CA ARG A 10 -6.69 -9.77 -10.55
C ARG A 10 -8.00 -10.38 -11.04
N LEU A 11 -9.10 -9.66 -10.85
CA LEU A 11 -10.39 -10.03 -11.44
C LEU A 11 -10.25 -10.14 -12.97
N PRO A 12 -10.89 -11.13 -13.62
CA PRO A 12 -10.80 -11.31 -15.06
C PRO A 12 -11.21 -10.05 -15.81
N THR A 13 -10.46 -9.74 -16.85
CA THR A 13 -10.73 -8.63 -17.78
C THR A 13 -11.86 -9.06 -18.72
N ASP A 14 -12.66 -8.11 -19.22
CA ASP A 14 -13.88 -8.35 -20.02
C ASP A 14 -13.69 -9.24 -21.29
N GLU A 15 -12.47 -9.62 -21.67
CA GLU A 15 -12.19 -10.56 -22.77
C GLU A 15 -12.42 -12.04 -22.39
N ASP A 16 -12.53 -12.38 -21.10
CA ASP A 16 -12.86 -13.75 -20.65
C ASP A 16 -14.37 -14.04 -20.60
N LEU A 17 -15.22 -13.06 -20.97
CA LEU A 17 -16.68 -13.20 -20.99
C LEU A 17 -17.25 -13.64 -22.35
N ASP A 18 -16.42 -13.77 -23.40
CA ASP A 18 -16.87 -14.17 -24.74
C ASP A 18 -16.80 -15.69 -25.01
N SER A 19 -16.44 -16.51 -24.01
CA SER A 19 -16.35 -17.98 -24.16
C SER A 19 -17.53 -18.78 -23.58
N PHE A 20 -18.70 -18.15 -23.37
CA PHE A 20 -19.96 -18.88 -23.14
C PHE A 20 -21.12 -18.21 -23.89
N ALA A 21 -21.06 -18.25 -25.23
CA ALA A 21 -22.17 -17.84 -26.09
C ALA A 21 -22.53 -18.96 -27.06
N GLU A 22 -23.08 -20.06 -26.55
CA GLU A 22 -23.98 -20.91 -27.34
C GLU A 22 -25.03 -21.53 -26.43
N LEU A 23 -26.05 -20.74 -26.09
CA LEU A 23 -27.37 -21.24 -25.71
C LEU A 23 -28.41 -20.13 -25.91
N GLN A 24 -29.03 -20.21 -27.09
CA GLN A 24 -30.42 -19.84 -27.40
C GLN A 24 -30.98 -18.51 -26.85
N ARG A 25 -31.12 -17.55 -27.79
CA ARG A 25 -32.01 -16.39 -27.70
C ARG A 25 -33.39 -16.76 -27.15
N GLN A 26 -33.74 -16.27 -25.96
CA GLN A 26 -35.08 -15.79 -25.66
C GLN A 26 -35.01 -14.57 -24.71
N SER A 27 -35.33 -13.39 -25.24
CA SER A 27 -35.90 -12.29 -24.48
C SER A 27 -37.41 -12.56 -24.32
N PRO A 28 -38.07 -12.18 -23.21
CA PRO A 28 -38.19 -10.77 -22.88
C PRO A 28 -37.92 -10.38 -21.41
N ARG A 29 -37.31 -9.19 -21.30
CA ARG A 29 -37.26 -8.25 -20.16
C ARG A 29 -38.23 -8.56 -19.00
N SER A 30 -37.68 -8.97 -17.86
CA SER A 30 -38.27 -8.66 -16.56
C SER A 30 -37.31 -7.77 -15.78
N SER A 31 -37.74 -6.54 -15.53
CA SER A 31 -37.03 -5.58 -14.70
C SER A 31 -36.87 -6.15 -13.29
N TRP A 32 -35.71 -5.93 -12.65
CA TRP A 32 -35.44 -6.29 -11.24
C TRP A 32 -36.53 -5.80 -10.27
N LEU A 33 -37.27 -4.76 -10.64
CA LEU A 33 -38.45 -4.28 -9.91
C LEU A 33 -39.55 -5.35 -9.79
N ASN A 34 -39.78 -6.18 -10.81
CA ASN A 34 -40.77 -7.27 -10.77
C ASN A 34 -40.42 -8.37 -9.76
N ARG A 35 -39.13 -8.62 -9.52
CA ARG A 35 -38.72 -9.60 -8.49
C ARG A 35 -38.90 -9.07 -7.07
N LEU A 36 -38.83 -7.76 -6.88
CA LEU A 36 -39.07 -7.08 -5.60
C LEU A 36 -40.58 -7.02 -5.26
N TYR A 37 -41.45 -6.90 -6.27
CA TYR A 37 -42.91 -6.95 -6.10
C TYR A 37 -43.42 -8.32 -5.60
N ILE A 38 -42.77 -9.41 -6.02
CA ILE A 38 -43.17 -10.79 -5.67
C ILE A 38 -42.69 -11.18 -4.26
N THR A 39 -41.60 -10.61 -3.78
CA THR A 39 -40.98 -10.97 -2.48
C THR A 39 -41.50 -10.18 -1.28
N LEU A 40 -42.16 -9.03 -1.51
CA LEU A 40 -42.74 -8.19 -0.47
C LEU A 40 -44.20 -7.83 -0.83
N PRO A 41 -45.21 -8.58 -0.33
CA PRO A 41 -46.60 -8.34 -0.68
C PRO A 41 -47.04 -6.94 -0.22
N GLY A 42 -47.39 -6.07 -1.18
CA GLY A 42 -47.84 -4.69 -0.93
C GLY A 42 -47.01 -3.59 -1.59
N LEU A 43 -45.88 -3.90 -2.24
CA LEU A 43 -45.07 -2.91 -2.94
C LEU A 43 -45.83 -2.27 -4.13
N ASP A 44 -46.74 -3.00 -4.79
CA ASP A 44 -47.56 -2.53 -5.94
C ASP A 44 -48.42 -1.30 -5.59
N LYS A 45 -48.73 -1.16 -4.30
CA LYS A 45 -49.49 -0.03 -3.76
C LYS A 45 -48.62 1.22 -3.60
N LEU A 46 -47.29 1.09 -3.52
CA LEU A 46 -46.38 2.22 -3.27
C LEU A 46 -46.07 3.05 -4.53
N THR A 47 -46.33 2.51 -5.72
CA THR A 47 -46.10 3.17 -7.02
C THR A 47 -47.37 3.68 -7.69
N SER A 48 -48.55 3.45 -7.11
CA SER A 48 -49.82 3.90 -7.67
C SER A 48 -50.14 5.36 -7.31
N ARG A 49 -50.54 6.17 -8.30
CA ARG A 49 -50.93 7.59 -8.14
C ARG A 49 -52.08 7.81 -7.15
N SER A 50 -52.98 6.83 -7.00
CA SER A 50 -54.12 6.90 -6.06
C SER A 50 -53.67 6.73 -4.61
N VAL A 51 -52.65 5.93 -4.36
CA VAL A 51 -52.06 5.76 -3.01
C VAL A 51 -51.24 6.99 -2.62
N TYR A 52 -50.54 7.63 -3.56
CA TYR A 52 -49.90 8.94 -3.37
C TYR A 52 -50.91 10.00 -2.89
N ALA A 53 -52.06 10.14 -3.57
CA ALA A 53 -53.12 11.07 -3.15
C ALA A 53 -53.72 10.72 -1.77
N HIS A 54 -53.78 9.42 -1.43
CA HIS A 54 -54.32 8.95 -0.17
C HIS A 54 -53.40 9.21 1.04
N TYR A 55 -52.07 9.26 0.83
CA TYR A 55 -51.08 9.61 1.86
C TYR A 55 -50.98 11.12 2.13
N VAL A 56 -51.41 11.97 1.19
CA VAL A 56 -51.27 13.43 1.32
C VAL A 56 -52.36 14.07 2.21
N THR A 57 -53.46 13.37 2.53
CA THR A 57 -54.56 13.92 3.34
C THR A 57 -54.34 13.87 4.87
N PRO A 58 -54.51 14.99 5.62
CA PRO A 58 -54.03 15.11 7.00
C PRO A 58 -55.13 14.77 8.01
N ARG A 59 -55.35 13.49 8.37
CA ARG A 59 -56.39 13.19 9.39
C ARG A 59 -56.11 12.20 10.54
N ARG A 60 -55.01 11.41 10.65
CA ARG A 60 -54.74 10.59 11.87
C ARG A 60 -53.26 10.26 12.17
N ARG A 61 -52.86 10.35 13.46
CA ARG A 61 -51.49 10.13 14.02
C ARG A 61 -50.76 8.86 13.55
N LYS A 62 -51.42 7.68 13.52
CA LYS A 62 -50.77 6.40 13.11
C LYS A 62 -50.41 6.34 11.62
N ARG A 63 -51.09 7.11 10.76
CA ARG A 63 -50.77 7.22 9.31
C ARG A 63 -49.60 8.16 9.03
N SER A 64 -49.19 8.96 10.02
CA SER A 64 -48.03 9.85 9.96
C SER A 64 -46.71 9.08 9.99
N VAL A 65 -46.64 7.94 10.68
CA VAL A 65 -45.41 7.14 10.81
C VAL A 65 -45.09 6.41 9.50
N LEU A 66 -46.07 5.75 8.88
CA LEU A 66 -45.89 5.11 7.56
C LEU A 66 -45.56 6.13 6.47
N ARG A 67 -46.20 7.31 6.50
CA ARG A 67 -45.85 8.44 5.63
C ARG A 67 -44.42 8.90 5.88
N ALA A 68 -44.01 9.07 7.13
CA ALA A 68 -42.63 9.45 7.47
C ALA A 68 -41.61 8.40 7.00
N ILE A 69 -41.86 7.11 7.23
CA ILE A 69 -41.00 6.02 6.73
C ILE A 69 -40.90 6.08 5.20
N TYR A 70 -42.03 6.24 4.51
CA TYR A 70 -42.06 6.38 3.06
C TYR A 70 -41.22 7.58 2.59
N TRP A 71 -41.50 8.78 3.10
CA TRP A 71 -40.73 9.98 2.74
C TRP A 71 -39.24 9.83 3.05
N THR A 72 -38.88 9.24 4.19
CA THR A 72 -37.48 8.97 4.51
C THR A 72 -36.86 8.01 3.49
N VAL A 73 -37.48 6.87 3.19
CA VAL A 73 -36.94 5.87 2.26
C VAL A 73 -36.79 6.45 0.84
N PHE A 74 -37.77 7.22 0.36
CA PHE A 74 -37.73 7.76 -0.99
C PHE A 74 -36.91 9.04 -1.11
N SER A 75 -36.85 9.91 -0.08
CA SER A 75 -36.05 11.13 -0.10
C SER A 75 -34.59 10.90 0.26
N PHE A 76 -34.25 9.84 1.02
CA PHE A 76 -32.89 9.58 1.46
C PHE A 76 -31.87 9.43 0.31
N PRO A 77 -32.13 8.68 -0.79
CA PRO A 77 -31.21 8.61 -1.92
C PRO A 77 -30.94 9.97 -2.56
N TYR A 78 -31.98 10.81 -2.70
CA TYR A 78 -31.83 12.17 -3.25
C TYR A 78 -31.05 13.08 -2.30
N LEU A 79 -31.27 12.96 -0.99
CA LEU A 79 -30.49 13.68 0.01
C LEU A 79 -29.01 13.26 -0.04
N CYS A 80 -28.73 11.96 -0.10
CA CYS A 80 -27.37 11.44 -0.24
C CYS A 80 -26.71 11.94 -1.54
N LEU A 81 -27.43 11.88 -2.66
CA LEU A 81 -26.93 12.40 -3.94
C LEU A 81 -26.67 13.91 -3.86
N PHE A 82 -27.58 14.67 -3.28
CA PHE A 82 -27.42 16.11 -3.06
C PHE A 82 -26.20 16.42 -2.19
N LEU A 83 -25.99 15.69 -1.09
CA LEU A 83 -24.81 15.82 -0.25
C LEU A 83 -23.52 15.49 -0.99
N VAL A 84 -23.51 14.41 -1.78
CA VAL A 84 -22.35 14.03 -2.62
C VAL A 84 -22.03 15.12 -3.64
N LEU A 85 -23.04 15.67 -4.32
CA LEU A 85 -22.86 16.74 -5.29
C LEU A 85 -22.38 18.02 -4.64
N ILE A 86 -22.95 18.43 -3.50
CA ILE A 86 -22.53 19.62 -2.77
C ILE A 86 -21.10 19.45 -2.23
N ALA A 87 -20.81 18.36 -1.54
CA ALA A 87 -19.48 18.11 -0.98
C ALA A 87 -18.42 18.02 -2.08
N GLY A 88 -18.72 17.30 -3.16
CA GLY A 88 -17.81 17.14 -4.29
C GLY A 88 -17.59 18.41 -5.11
N THR A 89 -18.45 19.42 -5.00
CA THR A 89 -18.30 20.71 -5.70
C THR A 89 -17.71 21.80 -4.81
N LEU A 90 -18.24 21.98 -3.59
CA LEU A 90 -17.85 23.06 -2.68
C LEU A 90 -16.68 22.69 -1.76
N PHE A 91 -16.51 21.40 -1.44
CA PHE A 91 -15.48 20.94 -0.50
C PHE A 91 -14.67 19.75 -1.05
N PRO A 92 -14.17 19.81 -2.30
CA PRO A 92 -13.55 18.66 -2.94
C PRO A 92 -12.26 18.24 -2.22
N SER A 93 -12.18 16.97 -1.82
CA SER A 93 -10.98 16.41 -1.18
C SER A 93 -9.79 16.35 -2.15
N TYR A 94 -8.61 16.76 -1.68
CA TYR A 94 -7.32 16.60 -2.36
C TYR A 94 -7.35 16.98 -3.85
N THR A 95 -8.13 18.01 -4.17
CA THR A 95 -8.31 18.55 -5.52
C THR A 95 -7.64 19.92 -5.67
N HIS A 96 -7.61 20.72 -4.60
CA HIS A 96 -6.84 21.96 -4.54
C HIS A 96 -5.40 21.65 -4.16
N ARG A 97 -4.53 21.61 -5.17
CA ARG A 97 -3.09 21.35 -4.98
C ARG A 97 -2.35 22.61 -4.50
N PRO A 98 -1.32 22.47 -3.65
CA PRO A 98 -0.45 23.59 -3.29
C PRO A 98 0.21 24.24 -4.52
N ALA A 99 0.65 25.50 -4.38
CA ALA A 99 1.18 26.29 -5.50
C ALA A 99 2.34 25.60 -6.24
N HIS A 100 3.31 25.05 -5.50
CA HIS A 100 4.49 24.39 -6.05
C HIS A 100 4.16 23.13 -6.87
N TYR A 101 3.11 22.37 -6.51
CA TYR A 101 2.59 21.28 -7.34
C TYR A 101 2.08 21.80 -8.69
N ASN A 102 1.32 22.90 -8.67
CA ASN A 102 0.78 23.50 -9.88
C ASN A 102 1.90 24.07 -10.76
N GLU A 103 2.93 24.67 -10.18
CA GLU A 103 4.12 25.14 -10.91
C GLU A 103 4.84 24.00 -11.64
N LEU A 104 5.14 22.89 -10.95
CA LEU A 104 5.74 21.72 -11.58
C LEU A 104 4.87 21.18 -12.71
N ARG A 105 3.56 21.04 -12.48
CA ARG A 105 2.60 20.59 -13.51
C ARG A 105 2.56 21.53 -14.72
N GLN A 106 2.56 22.85 -14.49
CA GLN A 106 2.59 23.83 -15.58
C GLN A 106 3.88 23.72 -16.39
N ARG A 107 5.05 23.56 -15.75
CA ARG A 107 6.32 23.32 -16.45
C ARG A 107 6.28 22.02 -17.27
N ALA A 108 5.75 20.94 -16.69
CA ALA A 108 5.63 19.64 -17.34
C ALA A 108 4.73 19.65 -18.59
N ILE A 109 3.71 20.50 -18.63
CA ILE A 109 2.74 20.57 -19.75
C ILE A 109 3.15 21.62 -20.80
N ARG A 110 3.78 22.73 -20.40
CA ARG A 110 4.07 23.85 -21.31
C ARG A 110 5.20 23.59 -22.29
N THR A 111 6.17 22.78 -21.91
CA THR A 111 7.35 22.49 -22.73
C THR A 111 7.49 21.00 -22.94
N ASN A 112 8.22 20.61 -23.99
CA ASN A 112 8.49 19.21 -24.30
C ASN A 112 10.00 18.87 -24.22
N PHE A 113 10.79 19.70 -23.54
CA PHE A 113 12.22 19.41 -23.36
C PHE A 113 12.41 18.40 -22.21
N PRO A 114 13.41 17.50 -22.31
CA PRO A 114 13.71 16.54 -21.25
C PRO A 114 14.16 17.26 -19.97
N GLY A 115 13.81 16.73 -18.79
CA GLY A 115 14.23 17.27 -17.50
C GLY A 115 13.39 18.43 -16.95
N ARG A 116 12.31 18.80 -17.64
CA ARG A 116 11.45 19.94 -17.28
C ARG A 116 10.77 19.87 -15.90
N ALA A 117 10.65 18.68 -15.30
CA ALA A 117 10.16 18.53 -13.94
C ALA A 117 11.29 18.59 -12.89
N ASN A 118 12.53 18.23 -13.27
CA ASN A 118 13.69 18.10 -12.39
C ASN A 118 14.64 19.29 -12.53
N ILE A 119 14.18 20.47 -12.09
CA ILE A 119 14.92 21.74 -12.24
C ILE A 119 16.27 21.77 -11.53
N ASN A 120 16.45 20.91 -10.53
CA ASN A 120 17.66 20.83 -9.71
C ASN A 120 18.64 19.75 -10.20
N ASN A 121 18.31 19.05 -11.30
CA ASN A 121 19.09 17.95 -11.84
C ASN A 121 19.43 16.85 -10.80
N GLU A 122 18.50 16.55 -9.89
CA GLU A 122 18.66 15.46 -8.91
C GLU A 122 18.89 14.13 -9.66
N LYS A 123 19.85 13.33 -9.20
CA LYS A 123 20.11 11.98 -9.71
C LYS A 123 19.10 11.01 -9.10
N ILE A 124 18.32 10.35 -9.95
CA ILE A 124 17.17 9.54 -9.56
C ILE A 124 17.36 8.10 -10.02
N PHE A 125 17.33 7.16 -9.08
CA PHE A 125 17.31 5.73 -9.35
C PHE A 125 15.86 5.23 -9.29
N ILE A 126 15.30 4.81 -10.42
CA ILE A 126 13.98 4.20 -10.48
C ILE A 126 14.16 2.68 -10.35
N ALA A 127 13.54 2.08 -9.33
CA ALA A 127 13.51 0.65 -9.11
C ALA A 127 12.09 0.13 -9.32
N ALA A 128 11.94 -0.98 -10.04
CA ALA A 128 10.67 -1.66 -10.20
C ALA A 128 10.88 -3.17 -10.08
N SER A 129 10.16 -3.80 -9.15
CA SER A 129 9.94 -5.25 -9.15
C SER A 129 8.50 -5.47 -9.55
N ILE A 130 8.27 -5.93 -10.77
CA ILE A 130 6.94 -6.12 -11.32
C ILE A 130 6.61 -7.62 -11.38
N TYR A 131 5.31 -7.88 -11.56
CA TYR A 131 4.80 -9.17 -11.99
C TYR A 131 3.83 -8.90 -13.14
N GLU A 132 4.21 -9.28 -14.35
CA GLU A 132 3.35 -9.15 -15.52
C GLU A 132 3.06 -10.47 -16.21
N GLU A 133 1.93 -10.51 -16.89
CA GLU A 133 1.46 -11.62 -17.69
C GLU A 133 1.40 -11.17 -19.15
N GLU A 134 2.01 -11.95 -20.04
CA GLU A 134 2.02 -11.71 -21.49
C GLU A 134 2.56 -10.33 -21.91
N GLY A 135 3.38 -9.69 -21.07
CA GLY A 135 3.94 -8.37 -21.37
C GLY A 135 2.94 -7.20 -21.28
N LYS A 136 1.77 -7.38 -20.64
CA LYS A 136 0.68 -6.37 -20.60
C LYS A 136 1.07 -5.05 -19.92
N LEU A 137 2.02 -5.04 -18.98
CA LEU A 137 2.44 -3.82 -18.28
C LEU A 137 3.46 -3.04 -19.10
N THR A 138 4.55 -3.71 -19.52
CA THR A 138 5.68 -3.05 -20.18
C THR A 138 5.35 -2.61 -21.61
N SER A 139 4.46 -3.31 -22.30
CA SER A 139 3.90 -2.86 -23.58
C SER A 139 2.73 -1.87 -23.43
N GLY A 140 2.22 -1.69 -22.21
CA GLY A 140 0.95 -1.03 -21.92
C GLY A 140 1.05 0.41 -21.39
N ALA A 141 0.06 0.78 -20.57
CA ALA A 141 -0.02 2.11 -19.95
C ALA A 141 1.09 2.35 -18.92
N TRP A 142 1.46 1.31 -18.17
CA TRP A 142 2.56 1.37 -17.19
C TRP A 142 3.90 1.71 -17.88
N GLY A 143 4.29 0.95 -18.91
CA GLY A 143 5.54 1.18 -19.64
C GLY A 143 5.61 2.59 -20.24
N ARG A 144 4.52 3.06 -20.87
CA ARG A 144 4.43 4.44 -21.40
C ARG A 144 4.60 5.49 -20.30
N SER A 145 4.02 5.26 -19.13
CA SER A 145 4.11 6.19 -18.00
C SER A 145 5.53 6.26 -17.43
N VAL A 146 6.23 5.13 -17.36
CA VAL A 146 7.65 5.09 -16.97
C VAL A 146 8.51 5.85 -17.98
N LEU A 147 8.35 5.62 -19.29
CA LEU A 147 9.12 6.33 -20.32
C LEU A 147 8.88 7.85 -20.28
N GLU A 148 7.63 8.29 -20.10
CA GLU A 148 7.32 9.71 -19.96
C GLU A 148 7.89 10.29 -18.65
N LEU A 149 7.91 9.53 -17.56
CA LEU A 149 8.55 9.93 -16.32
C LEU A 149 10.06 10.11 -16.51
N VAL A 150 10.75 9.19 -17.19
CA VAL A 150 12.18 9.33 -17.54
C VAL A 150 12.40 10.62 -18.33
N HIS A 151 11.54 10.91 -19.29
CA HIS A 151 11.60 12.14 -20.08
C HIS A 151 11.38 13.40 -19.22
N LEU A 152 10.38 13.40 -18.33
CA LEU A 152 10.10 14.50 -17.39
C LEU A 152 11.26 14.80 -16.45
N LEU A 153 11.93 13.76 -15.95
CA LEU A 153 13.05 13.86 -15.01
C LEU A 153 14.39 14.14 -15.70
N GLY A 154 14.48 13.90 -17.01
CA GLY A 154 15.67 14.08 -17.83
C GLY A 154 16.47 12.78 -17.90
N PRO A 155 16.59 12.14 -19.08
CA PRO A 155 17.23 10.82 -19.21
C PRO A 155 18.65 10.74 -18.63
N GLN A 156 19.41 11.84 -18.70
CA GLN A 156 20.76 11.97 -18.14
C GLN A 156 20.84 11.99 -16.60
N ASN A 157 19.70 12.16 -15.93
CA ASN A 157 19.58 12.20 -14.48
C ASN A 157 18.95 10.92 -13.91
N VAL A 158 18.55 9.98 -14.77
CA VAL A 158 17.79 8.80 -14.37
C VAL A 158 18.59 7.52 -14.60
N TYR A 159 18.47 6.57 -13.68
CA TYR A 159 18.81 5.18 -13.89
C TYR A 159 17.55 4.33 -13.68
N LEU A 160 17.21 3.46 -14.62
CA LEU A 160 16.05 2.57 -14.52
C LEU A 160 16.46 1.13 -14.26
N SER A 161 16.05 0.57 -13.14
CA SER A 161 16.25 -0.82 -12.76
C SER A 161 14.91 -1.54 -12.68
N LEU A 162 14.66 -2.46 -13.62
CA LEU A 162 13.43 -3.24 -13.69
C LEU A 162 13.77 -4.73 -13.53
N TYR A 163 13.13 -5.36 -12.56
CA TYR A 163 13.25 -6.77 -12.25
C TYR A 163 11.90 -7.48 -12.37
N GLU A 164 11.90 -8.65 -13.01
CA GLU A 164 10.75 -9.56 -13.12
C GLU A 164 11.23 -10.99 -12.84
N ASN A 165 10.50 -11.73 -11.99
CA ASN A 165 10.84 -13.13 -11.69
C ASN A 165 9.87 -14.08 -12.40
N ASP A 166 10.40 -15.20 -12.90
CA ASP A 166 9.63 -16.28 -13.54
C ASP A 166 8.78 -15.80 -14.74
N ALA A 167 9.33 -14.87 -15.52
CA ALA A 167 8.67 -14.29 -16.69
C ALA A 167 8.35 -15.34 -17.77
N ASP A 168 7.12 -15.29 -18.28
CA ASP A 168 6.72 -16.07 -19.46
C ASP A 168 7.43 -15.57 -20.75
N ARG A 169 7.33 -16.35 -21.83
CA ARG A 169 8.01 -16.04 -23.09
C ARG A 169 7.60 -14.67 -23.67
N LEU A 170 6.31 -14.34 -23.66
CA LEU A 170 5.81 -13.08 -24.20
C LEU A 170 6.23 -11.90 -23.32
N THR A 171 6.28 -12.10 -22.00
CA THR A 171 6.84 -11.12 -21.06
C THR A 171 8.32 -10.87 -21.32
N LYS A 172 9.14 -11.91 -21.51
CA LYS A 172 10.56 -11.78 -21.90
C LYS A 172 10.73 -10.97 -23.21
N GLU A 173 9.90 -11.22 -24.21
CA GLU A 173 9.89 -10.46 -25.47
C GLU A 173 9.44 -9.00 -25.28
N SER A 174 8.46 -8.76 -24.40
CA SER A 174 7.98 -7.43 -24.07
C SER A 174 9.04 -6.60 -23.35
N LEU A 175 9.72 -7.16 -22.36
CA LEU A 175 10.84 -6.54 -21.65
C LEU A 175 11.96 -6.13 -22.61
N ALA A 176 12.34 -7.00 -23.55
CA ALA A 176 13.35 -6.69 -24.56
C ALA A 176 12.92 -5.57 -25.53
N ARG A 177 11.63 -5.47 -25.85
CA ARG A 177 11.10 -4.33 -26.65
C ARG A 177 11.04 -3.05 -25.85
N PHE A 178 10.67 -3.14 -24.57
CA PHE A 178 10.62 -2.00 -23.66
C PHE A 178 12.02 -1.41 -23.48
N GLU A 179 13.04 -2.24 -23.28
CA GLU A 179 14.44 -1.83 -23.14
C GLU A 179 14.93 -1.00 -24.33
N LYS A 180 14.57 -1.36 -25.57
CA LYS A 180 14.93 -0.59 -26.77
C LYS A 180 14.36 0.83 -26.80
N ASN A 181 13.27 1.08 -26.07
CA ASN A 181 12.63 2.39 -25.99
C ASN A 181 13.10 3.22 -24.79
N VAL A 182 13.87 2.64 -23.87
CA VAL A 182 14.42 3.35 -22.70
C VAL A 182 15.54 4.26 -23.17
N THR A 183 15.48 5.53 -22.75
CA THR A 183 16.42 6.58 -23.18
C THR A 183 17.47 6.93 -22.13
N CYS A 184 17.32 6.42 -20.90
CA CYS A 184 18.28 6.58 -19.81
C CYS A 184 19.14 5.34 -19.63
N ASN A 185 20.12 5.39 -18.73
CA ASN A 185 20.84 4.18 -18.32
C ASN A 185 19.86 3.22 -17.64
N SER A 186 19.96 1.92 -17.94
CA SER A 186 19.06 0.93 -17.38
C SER A 186 19.67 -0.45 -17.18
N THR A 187 19.08 -1.19 -16.24
CA THR A 187 19.17 -2.65 -16.15
C THR A 187 17.74 -3.19 -16.19
N ILE A 188 17.38 -3.90 -17.25
CA ILE A 188 16.11 -4.61 -17.35
C ILE A 188 16.43 -6.09 -17.33
N PHE A 189 16.02 -6.78 -16.26
CA PHE A 189 16.44 -8.15 -16.00
C PHE A 189 15.27 -9.03 -15.61
N SER A 190 15.22 -10.21 -16.22
CA SER A 190 14.30 -11.29 -15.86
C SER A 190 15.06 -12.58 -15.64
N GLU A 191 14.68 -13.34 -14.62
CA GLU A 191 15.25 -14.66 -14.33
C GLU A 191 14.20 -15.63 -13.82
N ASP A 192 14.50 -16.93 -13.84
CA ASP A 192 13.70 -17.94 -13.16
C ASP A 192 14.27 -18.08 -11.74
N LEU A 193 13.52 -17.65 -10.73
CA LEU A 193 14.04 -17.54 -9.36
C LEU A 193 14.04 -18.92 -8.69
N ASP A 194 15.22 -19.42 -8.34
CA ASP A 194 15.33 -20.64 -7.54
C ASP A 194 14.83 -20.42 -6.11
N LEU A 195 13.56 -20.78 -5.86
CA LEU A 195 12.93 -20.75 -4.55
C LEU A 195 13.68 -21.58 -3.50
N LYS A 196 14.56 -22.52 -3.90
CA LYS A 196 15.38 -23.28 -2.95
C LYS A 196 16.40 -22.43 -2.22
N THR A 197 16.81 -21.31 -2.81
CA THR A 197 17.75 -20.36 -2.18
C THR A 197 17.10 -19.54 -1.08
N LEU A 198 15.76 -19.51 -1.02
CA LEU A 198 15.05 -18.71 -0.04
C LEU A 198 15.01 -19.40 1.34
N PRO A 199 15.07 -18.60 2.43
CA PRO A 199 14.93 -19.08 3.80
C PRO A 199 13.62 -19.85 4.02
N ARG A 200 13.74 -20.96 4.75
CA ARG A 200 12.63 -21.85 5.10
C ARG A 200 12.38 -21.85 6.61
N VAL A 201 11.12 -21.96 6.98
CA VAL A 201 10.67 -22.12 8.36
C VAL A 201 10.10 -23.52 8.54
N THR A 202 10.52 -24.18 9.62
CA THR A 202 9.94 -25.45 10.07
C THR A 202 8.83 -25.16 11.08
N LEU A 203 7.63 -25.63 10.76
CA LEU A 203 6.46 -25.55 11.62
C LEU A 203 6.53 -26.60 12.75
N PRO A 204 5.79 -26.40 13.85
CA PRO A 204 5.79 -27.36 14.96
C PRO A 204 5.30 -28.77 14.58
N ASN A 205 4.54 -28.92 13.50
CA ASN A 205 4.12 -30.22 12.95
C ASN A 205 5.18 -30.88 12.05
N GLY A 206 6.38 -30.28 11.92
CA GLY A 206 7.49 -30.76 11.10
C GLY A 206 7.43 -30.32 9.63
N GLU A 207 6.36 -29.64 9.23
CA GLU A 207 6.19 -29.13 7.87
C GLU A 207 7.16 -27.99 7.59
N ILE A 208 7.75 -27.96 6.40
CA ILE A 208 8.67 -26.90 5.97
C ILE A 208 7.98 -26.00 4.95
N ARG A 209 8.10 -24.69 5.14
CA ARG A 209 7.49 -23.67 4.28
C ARG A 209 8.46 -22.53 3.97
N ILE A 210 8.30 -21.92 2.80
CA ILE A 210 9.03 -20.70 2.41
C ILE A 210 8.19 -19.49 2.81
N LYS A 211 8.77 -18.55 3.57
CA LYS A 211 8.06 -17.32 3.95
C LYS A 211 7.82 -16.45 2.72
N ARG A 212 6.57 -16.01 2.52
CA ARG A 212 6.19 -15.08 1.44
C ARG A 212 6.97 -13.77 1.52
N ILE A 213 7.16 -13.25 2.73
CA ILE A 213 7.86 -11.97 2.94
C ILE A 213 9.36 -12.08 2.62
N ALA A 214 9.97 -13.26 2.82
CA ALA A 214 11.35 -13.49 2.41
C ALA A 214 11.50 -13.40 0.89
N PHE A 215 10.59 -14.04 0.14
CA PHE A 215 10.52 -13.89 -1.32
C PHE A 215 10.32 -12.43 -1.75
N LEU A 216 9.35 -11.72 -1.15
CA LEU A 216 9.07 -10.32 -1.51
C LEU A 216 10.26 -9.40 -1.22
N SER A 217 10.96 -9.62 -0.10
CA SER A 217 12.17 -8.86 0.25
C SER A 217 13.27 -9.09 -0.79
N GLU A 218 13.45 -10.35 -1.20
CA GLU A 218 14.48 -10.75 -2.14
C GLU A 218 14.26 -10.13 -3.53
N VAL A 219 13.05 -10.23 -4.10
CA VAL A 219 12.76 -9.63 -5.42
C VAL A 219 12.94 -8.11 -5.41
N ARG A 220 12.63 -7.45 -4.28
CA ARG A 220 12.86 -6.00 -4.15
C ARG A 220 14.34 -5.64 -4.04
N ASN A 221 15.10 -6.46 -3.33
CA ASN A 221 16.55 -6.29 -3.25
C ASN A 221 17.23 -6.52 -4.61
N ARG A 222 16.71 -7.41 -5.45
CA ARG A 222 17.19 -7.57 -6.84
C ARG A 222 16.93 -6.35 -7.70
N ALA A 223 15.76 -5.72 -7.59
CA ALA A 223 15.49 -4.45 -8.27
C ALA A 223 16.41 -3.32 -7.77
N LEU A 224 16.86 -3.35 -6.51
CA LEU A 224 17.86 -2.40 -5.98
C LEU A 224 19.32 -2.78 -6.26
N ALA A 225 19.60 -4.02 -6.69
CA ALA A 225 20.98 -4.52 -6.81
C ALA A 225 21.87 -3.68 -7.75
N PRO A 226 21.39 -3.12 -8.88
CA PRO A 226 22.22 -2.28 -9.74
C PRO A 226 22.77 -1.04 -9.03
N LEU A 227 22.09 -0.52 -8.00
CA LEU A 227 22.52 0.65 -7.23
C LEU A 227 23.93 0.49 -6.65
N ALA A 228 24.33 -0.73 -6.27
CA ALA A 228 25.66 -1.02 -5.73
C ALA A 228 26.76 -1.16 -6.79
N ARG A 229 26.38 -1.27 -8.08
CA ARG A 229 27.29 -1.50 -9.20
C ARG A 229 27.56 -0.24 -10.01
N THR A 230 26.84 0.85 -9.74
CA THR A 230 27.03 2.14 -10.41
C THR A 230 27.94 3.04 -9.57
N ASP A 231 28.81 3.81 -10.23
CA ASP A 231 29.62 4.84 -9.58
C ASP A 231 28.84 6.15 -9.35
N VAL A 232 27.59 6.24 -9.83
CA VAL A 232 26.73 7.42 -9.66
C VAL A 232 26.18 7.45 -8.25
N GLN A 233 26.39 8.57 -7.56
CA GLN A 233 25.69 8.87 -6.31
C GLN A 233 24.32 9.45 -6.63
N PHE A 234 23.28 8.73 -6.23
CA PHE A 234 21.90 9.15 -6.41
C PHE A 234 21.42 10.00 -5.23
N ASP A 235 20.57 10.99 -5.52
CA ASP A 235 19.87 11.81 -4.53
C ASP A 235 18.58 11.12 -4.07
N ARG A 236 17.86 10.50 -5.02
CA ARG A 236 16.55 9.86 -4.79
C ARG A 236 16.47 8.46 -5.35
N ILE A 237 15.70 7.62 -4.67
CA ILE A 237 15.20 6.36 -5.22
C ILE A 237 13.69 6.51 -5.38
N LEU A 238 13.15 6.13 -6.54
CA LEU A 238 11.72 5.93 -6.74
C LEU A 238 11.46 4.44 -6.94
N TYR A 239 10.77 3.82 -6.02
CA TYR A 239 10.32 2.45 -6.17
C TYR A 239 8.89 2.42 -6.70
N ILE A 240 8.64 1.67 -7.78
CA ILE A 240 7.34 1.55 -8.45
C ILE A 240 6.95 0.07 -8.55
N ASN A 241 5.76 -0.28 -8.05
CA ASN A 241 5.14 -1.59 -8.28
C ASN A 241 4.44 -1.63 -9.67
N ASP A 242 3.68 -2.69 -9.92
CA ASP A 242 2.79 -2.89 -11.07
C ASP A 242 1.51 -2.01 -11.06
N VAL A 243 1.62 -0.76 -10.61
CA VAL A 243 0.51 0.21 -10.52
C VAL A 243 0.55 1.21 -11.67
N ASN A 244 -0.61 1.55 -12.23
CA ASN A 244 -0.77 2.64 -13.19
C ASN A 244 -0.76 4.00 -12.47
N PHE A 245 -0.11 5.00 -13.07
CA PHE A 245 0.08 6.33 -12.47
C PHE A 245 0.15 7.45 -13.53
N ASP A 246 -0.06 8.71 -13.10
CA ASP A 246 0.24 9.92 -13.90
C ASP A 246 1.75 10.25 -13.72
N PRO A 247 2.56 10.33 -14.79
CA PRO A 247 3.98 10.66 -14.70
C PRO A 247 4.28 12.00 -14.01
N ILE A 248 3.39 12.99 -14.13
CA ILE A 248 3.53 14.27 -13.43
C ILE A 248 3.35 14.07 -11.92
N ASP A 249 2.39 13.24 -11.53
CA ASP A 249 2.14 12.93 -10.12
C ASP A 249 3.33 12.15 -9.50
N ALA A 250 3.97 11.26 -10.26
CA ALA A 250 5.20 10.59 -9.83
C ALA A 250 6.38 11.57 -9.65
N ALA A 251 6.56 12.53 -10.58
CA ALA A 251 7.56 13.58 -10.43
C ALA A 251 7.27 14.50 -9.23
N GLN A 252 5.99 14.78 -8.94
CA GLN A 252 5.58 15.54 -7.76
C GLN A 252 5.82 14.78 -6.45
N LEU A 253 5.62 13.46 -6.43
CA LEU A 253 5.96 12.64 -5.27
C LEU A 253 7.44 12.81 -4.90
N LEU A 254 8.32 12.74 -5.91
CA LEU A 254 9.77 12.86 -5.78
C LEU A 254 10.25 14.26 -5.37
N LEU A 255 9.70 15.31 -6.01
CA LEU A 255 10.32 16.63 -6.03
C LEU A 255 9.50 17.71 -5.33
N SER A 256 8.28 17.39 -4.89
CA SER A 256 7.35 18.38 -4.35
C SER A 256 6.74 17.99 -3.00
N THR A 257 6.87 16.74 -2.54
CA THR A 257 6.38 16.34 -1.21
C THR A 257 7.20 16.99 -0.11
N ASN A 258 6.53 17.65 0.85
CA ASN A 258 7.15 18.25 2.03
C ASN A 258 8.36 19.14 1.69
N ILE A 259 8.16 20.12 0.79
CA ILE A 259 9.24 21.03 0.39
C ILE A 259 9.76 21.89 1.55
N ASP A 260 11.07 22.07 1.61
CA ASP A 260 11.74 22.97 2.56
C ASP A 260 11.66 24.44 2.11
N ALA A 261 12.26 25.34 2.89
CA ALA A 261 12.32 26.76 2.59
C ALA A 261 13.07 27.09 1.28
N ASN A 262 13.89 26.17 0.78
CA ASN A 262 14.62 26.31 -0.50
C ASN A 262 13.83 25.71 -1.68
N GLY A 263 12.61 25.22 -1.45
CA GLY A 263 11.77 24.59 -2.47
C GLY A 263 12.23 23.17 -2.84
N ARG A 264 13.02 22.50 -1.99
CA ARG A 264 13.46 21.11 -2.21
C ARG A 264 12.65 20.16 -1.36
N ALA A 265 12.24 19.02 -1.92
CA ALA A 265 11.55 17.99 -1.15
C ALA A 265 12.38 17.52 0.05
N ASN A 266 11.80 17.47 1.24
CA ASN A 266 12.50 17.09 2.47
C ASN A 266 11.79 15.92 3.15
N TYR A 267 12.28 14.70 2.93
CA TYR A 267 11.74 13.50 3.55
C TYR A 267 12.79 12.40 3.58
N GLY A 268 12.64 11.48 4.53
CA GLY A 268 13.30 10.17 4.47
C GLY A 268 12.61 9.28 3.44
N ALA A 269 11.28 9.21 3.51
CA ALA A 269 10.45 8.52 2.53
C ALA A 269 9.12 9.24 2.27
N ALA A 270 8.59 9.12 1.05
CA ALA A 270 7.30 9.66 0.65
C ALA A 270 6.55 8.66 -0.24
N CYS A 271 5.32 8.28 0.12
CA CYS A 271 4.54 7.27 -0.59
C CYS A 271 3.29 7.85 -1.25
N ALA A 272 2.92 7.30 -2.40
CA ALA A 272 1.61 7.53 -3.01
C ALA A 272 0.49 6.81 -2.22
N VAL A 273 -0.73 6.88 -2.74
CA VAL A 273 -1.88 6.13 -2.22
C VAL A 273 -2.43 5.25 -3.32
N ASP A 274 -2.47 3.94 -3.09
CA ASP A 274 -2.88 2.95 -4.07
C ASP A 274 -4.33 2.47 -3.88
N PHE A 275 -4.96 2.21 -5.01
CA PHE A 275 -6.36 1.85 -5.08
C PHE A 275 -6.56 0.59 -5.91
N ILE A 276 -7.23 -0.39 -5.31
CA ILE A 276 -7.70 -1.60 -6.01
C ILE A 276 -9.04 -1.38 -6.70
N ASN A 277 -9.80 -0.39 -6.24
CA ASN A 277 -10.95 0.16 -6.93
C ASN A 277 -11.13 1.62 -6.52
N ALA A 278 -12.07 2.32 -7.16
CA ALA A 278 -12.15 3.77 -7.07
C ALA A 278 -12.37 4.37 -5.67
N PHE A 279 -12.70 3.57 -4.65
CA PHE A 279 -12.86 4.03 -3.26
C PHE A 279 -12.07 3.21 -2.22
N LYS A 280 -11.52 2.05 -2.59
CA LYS A 280 -10.87 1.12 -1.67
C LYS A 280 -9.35 1.24 -1.75
N PHE A 281 -8.76 1.76 -0.68
CA PHE A 281 -7.32 1.76 -0.43
C PHE A 281 -6.79 0.34 -0.22
N TYR A 282 -5.64 0.04 -0.82
CA TYR A 282 -5.10 -1.31 -0.90
C TYR A 282 -4.03 -1.59 0.17
N ASP A 283 -2.96 -0.79 0.26
CA ASP A 283 -1.73 -1.09 1.02
C ASP A 283 -1.85 -0.98 2.55
N ARG A 284 -2.82 -1.67 3.14
CA ARG A 284 -3.04 -1.70 4.59
C ARG A 284 -1.96 -2.46 5.37
N PHE A 285 -1.30 -3.42 4.73
CA PHE A 285 -0.29 -4.22 5.42
C PHE A 285 0.98 -3.41 5.70
N ALA A 286 1.38 -2.53 4.77
CA ALA A 286 2.55 -1.67 4.90
C ALA A 286 2.26 -0.35 5.65
N LEU A 287 1.03 0.17 5.60
CA LEU A 287 0.67 1.47 6.18
C LEU A 287 0.54 1.40 7.71
N ARG A 288 1.22 2.30 8.42
CA ARG A 288 1.06 2.49 9.87
C ARG A 288 1.00 3.97 10.19
N ASP A 289 0.07 4.36 11.05
CA ASP A 289 0.01 5.74 11.50
C ASP A 289 1.28 6.12 12.29
N VAL A 290 1.43 7.39 12.62
CA VAL A 290 2.63 7.89 13.33
C VAL A 290 2.83 7.29 14.74
N GLU A 291 1.80 6.66 15.31
CA GLU A 291 1.87 5.94 16.60
C GLU A 291 1.99 4.41 16.41
N GLY A 292 2.10 3.94 15.16
CA GLY A 292 2.25 2.53 14.80
C GLY A 292 0.93 1.75 14.76
N TYR A 293 -0.23 2.40 14.85
CA TYR A 293 -1.51 1.72 14.65
C TYR A 293 -1.72 1.35 13.18
N ASN A 294 -2.36 0.21 12.95
CA ASN A 294 -2.82 -0.15 11.62
C ASN A 294 -4.00 0.73 11.17
N PRO A 295 -4.18 0.94 9.85
CA PRO A 295 -5.30 1.71 9.34
C PRO A 295 -6.62 1.01 9.64
N GLY A 296 -7.68 1.81 9.71
CA GLY A 296 -9.05 1.33 9.82
C GLY A 296 -9.55 0.72 8.51
N ILE A 297 -10.87 0.71 8.34
CA ILE A 297 -11.50 0.27 7.10
C ILE A 297 -10.96 1.04 5.87
N PRO A 298 -10.89 0.38 4.70
CA PRO A 298 -10.07 0.80 3.55
C PRO A 298 -10.64 1.96 2.73
N PHE A 299 -11.30 2.94 3.33
CA PHE A 299 -11.74 4.15 2.63
C PHE A 299 -11.42 5.38 3.46
N PHE A 300 -11.50 6.55 2.82
CA PHE A 300 -11.11 7.82 3.43
C PHE A 300 -11.75 8.03 4.83
N PRO A 301 -10.98 8.51 5.85
CA PRO A 301 -9.59 8.99 5.79
C PRO A 301 -8.53 7.92 6.09
N TRP A 302 -8.87 6.63 5.95
CA TRP A 302 -7.99 5.45 6.15
C TRP A 302 -7.51 5.22 7.60
N PHE A 303 -7.06 6.26 8.30
CA PHE A 303 -6.59 6.19 9.68
C PHE A 303 -7.72 6.27 10.70
N THR A 304 -7.56 5.55 11.81
CA THR A 304 -8.52 5.53 12.91
C THR A 304 -8.38 6.78 13.80
N SER A 305 -9.28 6.93 14.78
CA SER A 305 -9.21 7.97 15.81
C SER A 305 -8.46 7.52 17.07
N ALA A 306 -7.71 6.41 17.03
CA ALA A 306 -6.94 5.93 18.17
C ALA A 306 -5.72 6.83 18.47
N GLY A 307 -5.24 6.78 19.71
CA GLY A 307 -4.09 7.57 20.15
C GLY A 307 -4.35 9.08 20.03
N ALA A 308 -3.32 9.83 19.64
CA ALA A 308 -3.41 11.24 19.29
C ALA A 308 -4.05 11.49 17.91
N ALA A 309 -4.22 10.44 17.09
CA ALA A 309 -4.85 10.46 15.77
C ALA A 309 -4.23 11.50 14.81
N MET A 310 -2.91 11.72 14.92
CA MET A 310 -2.21 12.76 14.16
C MET A 310 -2.27 12.52 12.66
N SER A 311 -2.00 11.30 12.19
CA SER A 311 -2.11 10.96 10.75
C SER A 311 -3.52 11.18 10.21
N ARG A 312 -4.57 10.87 11.01
CA ARG A 312 -5.96 11.14 10.64
C ARG A 312 -6.21 12.65 10.53
N LYS A 313 -5.73 13.44 11.49
CA LYS A 313 -5.86 14.91 11.47
C LYS A 313 -5.17 15.50 10.24
N ASP A 314 -3.96 15.04 9.94
CA ASP A 314 -3.20 15.45 8.74
C ASP A 314 -4.02 15.17 7.46
N VAL A 315 -4.58 13.96 7.30
CA VAL A 315 -5.45 13.63 6.15
C VAL A 315 -6.69 14.53 6.07
N LEU A 316 -7.37 14.77 7.20
CA LEU A 316 -8.57 15.61 7.25
C LEU A 316 -8.25 17.09 6.98
N SER A 317 -7.02 17.52 7.27
CA SER A 317 -6.49 18.85 6.97
C SER A 317 -5.97 19.00 5.53
N GLN A 318 -5.97 17.91 4.75
CA GLN A 318 -5.54 17.86 3.35
C GLN A 318 -4.06 18.21 3.13
N THR A 319 -3.17 17.80 4.03
CA THR A 319 -1.73 17.98 3.84
C THR A 319 -1.18 17.00 2.79
N ASP A 320 -0.16 17.41 2.05
CA ASP A 320 0.62 16.56 1.13
C ASP A 320 1.64 15.70 1.88
N ALA A 321 1.99 16.09 3.10
CA ALA A 321 2.93 15.41 3.98
C ALA A 321 2.21 14.82 5.21
N VAL A 322 1.36 13.80 5.00
CA VAL A 322 0.68 13.11 6.10
C VAL A 322 1.71 12.27 6.85
N ARG A 323 1.96 12.60 8.12
CA ARG A 323 2.98 11.91 8.94
C ARG A 323 2.56 10.48 9.23
N VAL A 324 3.44 9.51 8.98
CA VAL A 324 3.21 8.08 9.21
C VAL A 324 4.47 7.39 9.73
N LYS A 325 4.36 6.26 10.42
CA LYS A 325 5.56 5.43 10.72
C LYS A 325 6.02 4.64 9.50
N SER A 326 5.10 4.28 8.60
CA SER A 326 5.42 3.55 7.39
C SER A 326 4.32 3.68 6.34
N CYS A 327 4.70 3.59 5.07
CA CYS A 327 3.79 3.53 3.93
C CYS A 327 4.48 2.83 2.74
N TRP A 328 3.71 2.47 1.71
CA TRP A 328 4.23 1.97 0.44
C TRP A 328 3.42 2.51 -0.74
N GLY A 329 2.10 2.25 -0.73
CA GLY A 329 1.14 2.85 -1.63
C GLY A 329 1.44 2.63 -3.11
N GLY A 330 2.00 1.48 -3.45
CA GLY A 330 2.41 1.09 -4.82
C GLY A 330 3.54 1.90 -5.47
N MET A 331 3.87 3.08 -4.94
CA MET A 331 4.95 3.95 -5.43
C MET A 331 5.53 4.75 -4.26
N THR A 332 6.81 4.57 -3.97
CA THR A 332 7.50 5.20 -2.83
C THR A 332 8.82 5.82 -3.25
N ALA A 333 9.02 7.08 -2.86
CA ALA A 333 10.29 7.77 -3.00
C ALA A 333 11.09 7.71 -1.69
N PHE A 334 12.41 7.54 -1.78
CA PHE A 334 13.34 7.52 -0.65
C PHE A 334 14.49 8.50 -0.86
N GLU A 335 15.08 8.99 0.25
CA GLU A 335 16.42 9.60 0.22
C GLU A 335 17.48 8.51 -0.03
N ALA A 336 18.16 8.60 -1.18
CA ALA A 336 18.95 7.48 -1.69
C ALA A 336 20.22 7.18 -0.89
N LYS A 337 20.78 8.16 -0.15
CA LYS A 337 22.03 7.99 0.61
C LYS A 337 21.99 6.86 1.64
N TRP A 338 20.81 6.45 2.09
CA TRP A 338 20.63 5.35 3.04
C TRP A 338 20.72 3.96 2.40
N PHE A 339 20.60 3.88 1.07
CA PHE A 339 20.61 2.66 0.27
C PHE A 339 21.91 2.46 -0.51
N GLN A 340 22.85 3.40 -0.36
CA GLN A 340 24.14 3.43 -1.03
C GLN A 340 25.27 3.28 -0.01
N ASN A 341 26.41 2.78 -0.45
CA ASN A 341 27.61 2.76 0.38
C ASN A 341 27.99 4.22 0.67
N GLN A 342 28.02 4.59 1.94
CA GLN A 342 28.54 5.90 2.33
C GLN A 342 30.05 5.84 2.16
N THR A 343 30.57 6.38 1.06
CA THR A 343 31.99 6.69 0.98
C THR A 343 32.28 7.65 2.14
N PRO A 344 33.24 7.35 3.03
CA PRO A 344 33.64 8.32 4.03
C PRO A 344 34.04 9.57 3.28
N SER A 345 33.26 10.65 3.44
CA SER A 345 33.63 11.94 2.86
C SER A 345 35.05 12.20 3.29
N THR A 346 35.96 12.25 2.32
CA THR A 346 37.29 12.83 2.53
C THR A 346 37.02 14.30 2.75
N SER A 347 36.67 14.66 3.98
CA SER A 347 36.70 16.03 4.45
C SER A 347 38.15 16.45 4.30
N THR A 348 38.44 17.14 3.20
CA THR A 348 39.61 17.99 3.01
C THR A 348 39.53 19.10 4.06
N ASN A 349 39.83 18.74 5.31
CA ASN A 349 40.13 19.68 6.36
C ASN A 349 41.55 20.21 6.13
N ASN A 350 41.68 21.15 5.18
CA ASN A 350 42.67 22.20 5.32
C ASN A 350 42.17 23.17 6.40
N SER A 351 42.32 22.79 7.66
CA SER A 351 42.41 23.74 8.75
C SER A 351 43.40 23.22 9.79
N SER A 352 44.42 24.02 9.97
CA SER A 352 45.54 23.89 10.87
C SER A 352 45.12 23.75 12.35
N GLY A 353 45.63 22.70 13.00
CA GLY A 353 46.12 22.71 14.38
C GLY A 353 45.09 22.75 15.51
N ARG A 354 44.85 21.60 16.16
CA ARG A 354 45.04 21.44 17.62
C ARG A 354 44.86 19.97 18.04
N ASN A 355 45.83 19.50 18.82
CA ASN A 355 45.88 18.17 19.44
C ASN A 355 44.65 17.93 20.32
N GLY A 356 43.90 16.88 20.00
CA GLY A 356 42.88 16.28 20.86
C GLY A 356 42.74 14.82 20.45
N VAL A 357 43.25 13.91 21.27
CA VAL A 357 43.08 12.46 21.09
C VAL A 357 41.60 12.15 21.37
N LEU A 358 40.78 12.07 20.31
CA LEU A 358 39.49 11.39 20.38
C LEU A 358 39.73 9.87 20.25
N PRO A 359 39.05 9.02 21.04
CA PRO A 359 39.08 7.58 20.81
C PRO A 359 38.48 7.27 19.43
N PRO A 360 38.97 6.23 18.73
CA PRO A 360 38.50 5.92 17.39
C PRO A 360 37.03 5.50 17.46
N LEU A 361 36.14 6.32 16.92
CA LEU A 361 34.78 5.93 16.60
C LEU A 361 34.88 4.71 15.67
N PRO A 362 34.19 3.58 15.92
CA PRO A 362 34.26 2.45 15.02
C PRO A 362 33.72 2.89 13.65
N SER A 363 34.65 3.02 12.70
CA SER A 363 34.43 3.28 11.29
C SER A 363 33.84 2.04 10.61
N SER A 364 32.77 1.45 11.16
CA SER A 364 31.97 0.49 10.43
C SER A 364 31.00 1.30 9.58
N ALA A 365 31.35 1.53 8.31
CA ALA A 365 30.40 2.04 7.34
C ALA A 365 29.13 1.16 7.42
N MET A 366 28.02 1.74 7.86
CA MET A 366 26.77 1.00 8.02
C MET A 366 26.39 0.42 6.65
N PRO A 367 26.07 -0.89 6.56
CA PRO A 367 25.73 -1.49 5.28
C PRO A 367 24.48 -0.82 4.71
N PRO A 368 24.35 -0.64 3.39
CA PRO A 368 23.17 -0.07 2.77
C PRO A 368 21.84 -0.66 3.25
N LEU A 369 20.78 0.15 3.29
CA LEU A 369 19.42 -0.34 3.55
C LEU A 369 19.01 -1.35 2.48
N ARG A 370 18.41 -2.45 2.92
CA ARG A 370 17.85 -3.51 2.09
C ARG A 370 16.55 -3.98 2.70
N PHE A 371 15.64 -4.45 1.87
CA PHE A 371 14.40 -5.07 2.34
C PHE A 371 14.73 -6.33 3.11
N ARG A 372 14.01 -6.56 4.19
CA ARG A 372 14.16 -7.74 5.05
C ARG A 372 12.79 -8.25 5.47
N TYR A 373 12.81 -9.44 6.06
CA TYR A 373 11.65 -10.11 6.64
C TYR A 373 11.96 -10.45 8.12
N ASP A 374 10.95 -10.86 8.88
CA ASP A 374 11.14 -11.35 10.26
C ASP A 374 11.39 -12.86 10.25
N ASP A 375 12.35 -13.35 11.05
CA ASP A 375 12.71 -14.77 11.09
C ASP A 375 11.72 -15.63 11.91
N ASP A 376 10.97 -15.00 12.81
CA ASP A 376 9.97 -15.65 13.66
C ASP A 376 8.93 -16.42 12.83
N ALA A 377 8.67 -17.67 13.19
CA ALA A 377 7.83 -18.57 12.39
C ALA A 377 6.39 -18.06 12.20
N PHE A 378 5.80 -17.49 13.26
CA PHE A 378 4.42 -17.01 13.25
C PHE A 378 4.32 -15.50 13.44
N TRP A 379 5.35 -14.76 13.04
CA TRP A 379 5.30 -13.31 12.97
C TRP A 379 5.70 -12.85 11.58
N ASP A 380 4.79 -12.16 10.91
CA ASP A 380 5.06 -11.58 9.59
C ASP A 380 4.74 -10.10 9.57
N SER A 381 5.78 -9.34 9.21
CA SER A 381 5.71 -7.93 8.90
C SER A 381 5.81 -7.70 7.40
N SER A 382 5.19 -6.64 6.90
CA SER A 382 5.43 -6.20 5.53
C SER A 382 6.88 -5.73 5.39
N GLU A 383 7.60 -6.25 4.41
CA GLU A 383 8.95 -5.81 4.04
C GLU A 383 8.99 -4.32 3.68
N CYS A 384 7.89 -3.80 3.12
CA CYS A 384 7.72 -2.37 2.82
C CYS A 384 7.50 -1.51 4.08
N CYS A 385 6.98 -2.09 5.16
CA CYS A 385 6.94 -1.42 6.45
C CYS A 385 8.30 -1.49 7.16
N LEU A 386 8.96 -2.65 7.12
CA LEU A 386 10.26 -2.85 7.76
C LEU A 386 11.35 -1.92 7.20
N ILE A 387 11.40 -1.71 5.88
CA ILE A 387 12.36 -0.77 5.28
C ILE A 387 12.20 0.66 5.80
N ASN A 388 10.96 1.09 6.07
CA ASN A 388 10.64 2.38 6.66
C ASN A 388 11.06 2.46 8.13
N ALA A 389 10.82 1.39 8.90
CA ALA A 389 11.27 1.29 10.28
C ALA A 389 12.80 1.36 10.40
N ASP A 390 13.51 0.65 9.52
CA ASP A 390 14.97 0.64 9.47
C ASP A 390 15.52 2.01 9.05
N LEU A 391 14.90 2.66 8.06
CA LEU A 391 15.25 4.01 7.66
C LEU A 391 15.09 5.00 8.82
N HIS A 392 13.94 4.98 9.48
CA HIS A 392 13.68 5.86 10.61
C HIS A 392 14.67 5.62 11.76
N GLN A 393 14.98 4.36 12.07
CA GLN A 393 16.00 4.01 13.07
C GLN A 393 17.38 4.59 12.72
N ARG A 394 17.82 4.41 11.46
CA ARG A 394 19.14 4.88 11.02
C ARG A 394 19.26 6.39 11.06
N ARG A 395 18.23 7.10 10.58
CA ARG A 395 18.17 8.56 10.62
C ARG A 395 18.22 9.06 12.06
N ARG A 396 17.43 8.45 12.95
CA ARG A 396 17.42 8.80 14.37
C ARG A 396 18.80 8.65 15.00
N ASN A 397 19.46 7.52 14.76
CA ASN A 397 20.80 7.26 15.27
C ASN A 397 21.83 8.26 14.71
N ALA A 398 21.77 8.56 13.40
CA ALA A 398 22.70 9.47 12.75
C ALA A 398 22.56 10.93 13.22
N LEU A 399 21.34 11.34 13.58
CA LEU A 399 21.03 12.70 14.04
C LEU A 399 21.04 12.83 15.58
N GLY A 400 21.27 11.74 16.32
CA GLY A 400 21.22 11.75 17.78
C GLY A 400 19.83 12.11 18.34
N LEU A 401 18.77 11.83 17.58
CA LEU A 401 17.41 12.24 17.90
C LEU A 401 16.78 11.35 18.98
N PRO A 402 15.97 11.90 19.91
CA PRO A 402 15.22 11.10 20.88
C PRO A 402 14.15 10.24 20.19
N SER A 403 13.68 9.18 20.87
CA SER A 403 12.61 8.30 20.39
C SER A 403 11.28 9.02 20.12
N THR A 404 11.08 10.19 20.74
CA THR A 404 9.90 11.05 20.57
C THR A 404 9.95 11.97 19.36
N SER A 405 11.01 11.91 18.56
CA SER A 405 11.16 12.80 17.39
C SER A 405 10.13 12.50 16.31
N GLU A 406 9.68 13.54 15.62
CA GLU A 406 8.71 13.38 14.53
C GLU A 406 9.24 12.48 13.42
N THR A 407 8.33 11.73 12.79
CA THR A 407 8.64 10.90 11.61
C THR A 407 8.91 11.78 10.39
N GLU A 408 9.87 11.37 9.57
CA GLU A 408 10.17 11.99 8.26
C GLU A 408 9.68 11.12 7.10
N ILE A 409 8.69 10.28 7.39
CA ILE A 409 8.02 9.39 6.45
C ILE A 409 6.62 9.94 6.24
N TYR A 410 6.28 10.18 4.98
CA TYR A 410 5.04 10.84 4.61
C TYR A 410 4.23 10.02 3.62
N MET A 411 2.93 9.95 3.85
CA MET A 411 1.96 9.52 2.83
C MET A 411 1.45 10.78 2.11
N ASN A 412 1.37 10.75 0.79
CA ASN A 412 0.94 11.90 -0.01
C ASN A 412 -0.39 11.62 -0.75
N PRO A 413 -1.55 12.04 -0.20
CA PRO A 413 -2.85 11.73 -0.79
C PRO A 413 -3.20 12.50 -2.07
N TYR A 414 -2.40 13.49 -2.47
CA TYR A 414 -2.52 14.11 -3.79
C TYR A 414 -2.09 13.17 -4.91
N ILE A 415 -1.12 12.29 -4.63
CA ILE A 415 -0.54 11.32 -5.56
C ILE A 415 -1.29 9.99 -5.40
N ARG A 416 -2.12 9.64 -6.38
CA ARG A 416 -2.91 8.40 -6.35
C ARG A 416 -2.56 7.50 -7.52
N VAL A 417 -2.41 6.21 -7.24
CA VAL A 417 -2.09 5.17 -8.21
C VAL A 417 -3.13 4.06 -8.15
N ALA A 418 -3.23 3.23 -9.18
CA ALA A 418 -4.19 2.13 -9.20
C ALA A 418 -3.70 0.91 -9.96
N TYR A 419 -4.21 -0.27 -9.61
CA TYR A 419 -3.83 -1.53 -10.25
C TYR A 419 -4.40 -1.69 -11.67
N ASP A 420 -5.33 -0.84 -12.08
CA ASP A 420 -5.87 -0.83 -13.44
C ASP A 420 -6.13 0.61 -13.95
N PRO A 421 -6.01 0.85 -15.28
CA PRO A 421 -6.21 2.18 -15.86
C PRO A 421 -7.61 2.76 -15.65
N LYS A 422 -8.64 1.90 -15.58
CA LYS A 422 -10.02 2.34 -15.39
C LYS A 422 -10.19 2.92 -13.99
N THR A 423 -9.78 2.21 -12.94
CA THR A 423 -9.76 2.73 -11.58
C THR A 423 -9.00 4.04 -11.50
N LEU A 424 -7.79 4.13 -12.06
CA LEU A 424 -6.98 5.36 -12.06
C LEU A 424 -7.77 6.56 -12.63
N SER A 425 -8.48 6.34 -13.75
CA SER A 425 -9.27 7.40 -14.40
C SER A 425 -10.41 7.93 -13.53
N TRP A 426 -10.98 7.09 -12.65
CA TRP A 426 -12.07 7.45 -11.75
C TRP A 426 -11.60 8.16 -10.46
N LEU A 427 -10.34 8.00 -10.04
CA LEU A 427 -9.86 8.54 -8.75
C LEU A 427 -9.97 10.06 -8.63
N ASN A 428 -9.87 10.81 -9.74
CA ASN A 428 -10.05 12.26 -9.73
C ASN A 428 -11.49 12.69 -9.45
N LEU A 429 -12.46 11.87 -9.83
CA LEU A 429 -13.87 12.15 -9.57
C LEU A 429 -14.29 11.65 -8.19
N VAL A 430 -13.93 10.42 -7.83
CA VAL A 430 -14.37 9.78 -6.58
C VAL A 430 -13.72 10.41 -5.34
N ARG A 431 -12.54 11.01 -5.47
CA ARG A 431 -11.92 11.73 -4.35
C ARG A 431 -12.75 12.93 -3.88
N ARG A 432 -13.46 13.61 -4.77
CA ARG A 432 -14.08 14.92 -4.46
C ARG A 432 -15.03 14.84 -3.25
N PRO A 433 -16.01 13.91 -3.18
CA PRO A 433 -16.92 13.80 -2.04
C PRO A 433 -16.40 12.97 -0.86
N GLU A 434 -15.21 12.36 -0.93
CA GLU A 434 -14.78 11.31 0.02
C GLU A 434 -14.70 11.77 1.48
N ARG A 435 -14.62 13.09 1.74
CA ARG A 435 -14.65 13.66 3.09
C ARG A 435 -15.94 13.35 3.85
N LEU A 436 -17.05 13.10 3.14
CA LEU A 436 -18.31 12.64 3.71
C LEU A 436 -18.16 11.28 4.42
N TYR A 437 -17.17 10.48 4.04
CA TYR A 437 -16.96 9.15 4.61
C TYR A 437 -16.41 9.20 6.03
N SER A 438 -15.83 10.32 6.48
CA SER A 438 -15.17 10.44 7.79
C SER A 438 -16.06 10.04 8.98
N LEU A 439 -17.32 10.45 8.98
CA LEU A 439 -18.27 10.11 10.04
C LEU A 439 -18.61 8.61 10.04
N ILE A 440 -18.93 8.06 8.87
CA ILE A 440 -19.25 6.64 8.71
C ILE A 440 -18.01 5.79 9.01
N HIS A 441 -16.81 6.31 8.70
CA HIS A 441 -15.54 5.67 8.99
C HIS A 441 -15.34 5.43 10.48
N ASP A 442 -15.59 6.42 11.32
CA ASP A 442 -15.46 6.29 12.78
C ASP A 442 -16.47 5.29 13.35
N ILE A 443 -17.73 5.37 12.91
CA ILE A 443 -18.79 4.45 13.33
C ILE A 443 -18.39 3.00 12.99
N LEU A 444 -18.02 2.75 11.73
CA LEU A 444 -17.69 1.40 11.27
C LEU A 444 -16.39 0.87 11.87
N ASN A 445 -15.36 1.71 12.08
CA ASN A 445 -14.15 1.27 12.78
C ASN A 445 -14.47 0.79 14.19
N HIS A 446 -15.31 1.52 14.93
CA HIS A 446 -15.72 1.11 16.26
C HIS A 446 -16.43 -0.25 16.25
N PHE A 447 -17.39 -0.45 15.34
CA PHE A 447 -18.12 -1.72 15.22
C PHE A 447 -17.25 -2.90 14.77
N VAL A 448 -16.23 -2.65 13.95
CA VAL A 448 -15.32 -3.70 13.44
C VAL A 448 -14.17 -3.97 14.43
N GLY A 449 -13.90 -3.06 15.37
CA GLY A 449 -12.80 -3.17 16.33
C GLY A 449 -11.45 -2.71 15.76
N PHE A 450 -11.44 -1.65 14.96
CA PHE A 450 -10.21 -1.00 14.50
C PHE A 450 -9.77 0.15 15.43
N PRO A 451 -8.46 0.40 15.59
CA PRO A 451 -7.34 -0.40 15.05
C PRO A 451 -7.25 -1.75 15.75
N SER A 452 -6.67 -2.75 15.07
CA SER A 452 -6.51 -4.08 15.68
C SER A 452 -5.37 -4.05 16.69
N PHE A 453 -5.48 -4.87 17.73
CA PHE A 453 -4.39 -5.01 18.70
C PHE A 453 -3.13 -5.57 18.03
N ASN A 454 -1.99 -4.94 18.31
CA ASN A 454 -0.66 -5.40 17.94
C ASN A 454 0.21 -5.35 19.21
N GLU A 455 0.65 -6.52 19.66
CA GLU A 455 1.43 -6.69 20.88
C GLU A 455 2.83 -6.07 20.79
N ARG A 456 3.42 -6.02 19.58
CA ARG A 456 4.78 -5.50 19.34
C ARG A 456 4.81 -4.03 18.95
N ARG A 457 3.67 -3.32 18.99
CA ARG A 457 3.53 -1.95 18.44
C ARG A 457 4.43 -0.93 19.16
N THR A 458 4.54 -1.05 20.47
CA THR A 458 5.24 -0.09 21.34
C THR A 458 6.65 -0.54 21.71
N GLU A 459 7.14 -1.62 21.09
CA GLU A 459 8.50 -2.11 21.36
C GLU A 459 9.54 -1.18 20.76
N GLU A 460 10.58 -0.90 21.53
CA GLU A 460 11.71 -0.09 21.10
C GLU A 460 12.92 -0.98 20.77
N PRO A 461 13.69 -0.67 19.71
CA PRO A 461 14.83 -1.50 19.33
C PRO A 461 15.89 -1.60 20.44
N GLY A 462 16.32 -2.82 20.72
CA GLY A 462 17.26 -3.14 21.81
C GLY A 462 16.60 -3.45 23.15
N GLN A 463 15.28 -3.28 23.28
CA GLN A 463 14.55 -3.66 24.48
C GLN A 463 14.46 -5.19 24.62
N GLU A 464 14.75 -5.72 25.80
CA GLU A 464 14.41 -7.11 26.12
C GLU A 464 12.90 -7.23 26.35
N VAL A 465 12.25 -8.10 25.60
CA VAL A 465 10.81 -8.35 25.65
C VAL A 465 10.53 -9.84 25.80
N GLU A 466 9.40 -10.14 26.43
CA GLU A 466 8.94 -11.50 26.69
C GLU A 466 7.62 -11.72 25.97
N ASP A 467 7.64 -12.59 24.96
CA ASP A 467 6.46 -12.98 24.20
C ASP A 467 5.81 -14.20 24.85
N ASN A 468 4.50 -14.15 25.07
CA ASN A 468 3.72 -15.34 25.43
C ASN A 468 3.29 -16.05 24.15
N VAL A 469 3.65 -17.33 24.00
CA VAL A 469 3.31 -18.16 22.84
C VAL A 469 2.57 -19.40 23.32
N TRP A 470 1.46 -19.73 22.66
CA TRP A 470 0.76 -20.98 22.93
C TRP A 470 1.46 -22.10 22.17
N GLU A 471 1.72 -23.21 22.84
CA GLU A 471 2.29 -24.41 22.23
C GLU A 471 1.33 -25.57 22.41
N TYR A 472 1.00 -26.27 21.33
CA TYR A 472 0.15 -27.44 21.38
C TYR A 472 0.90 -28.63 21.98
N ASP A 473 0.24 -29.40 22.85
CA ASP A 473 0.80 -30.65 23.39
C ASP A 473 1.00 -31.70 22.27
N HIS A 474 0.17 -31.63 21.23
CA HIS A 474 0.23 -32.50 20.05
C HIS A 474 0.18 -31.67 18.75
N PRO A 475 1.30 -31.06 18.32
CA PRO A 475 1.31 -30.08 17.23
C PRO A 475 0.81 -30.65 15.89
N VAL A 476 1.17 -31.89 15.55
CA VAL A 476 0.69 -32.53 14.31
C VAL A 476 -0.84 -32.60 14.26
N LYS A 477 -1.48 -32.91 15.39
CA LYS A 477 -2.96 -32.94 15.48
C LYS A 477 -3.54 -31.53 15.53
N GLY A 478 -2.95 -30.62 16.31
CA GLY A 478 -3.43 -29.25 16.47
C GLY A 478 -3.36 -28.40 15.18
N PHE A 479 -2.47 -28.74 14.25
CA PHE A 479 -2.39 -28.13 12.91
C PHE A 479 -3.17 -28.89 11.83
N SER A 480 -3.87 -29.98 12.18
CA SER A 480 -4.70 -30.70 11.21
C SER A 480 -5.92 -29.87 10.79
N PRO A 481 -6.33 -29.89 9.51
CA PRO A 481 -7.57 -29.25 9.06
C PRO A 481 -8.83 -29.71 9.82
N ASN A 482 -8.79 -30.92 10.38
CA ASN A 482 -9.89 -31.55 11.13
C ASN A 482 -9.64 -31.58 12.65
N ALA A 483 -8.78 -30.69 13.17
CA ALA A 483 -8.47 -30.61 14.60
C ALA A 483 -9.72 -30.34 15.45
N THR A 484 -9.87 -31.10 16.53
CA THR A 484 -10.91 -30.93 17.55
C THR A 484 -10.44 -29.99 18.67
N GLU A 485 -11.34 -29.61 19.58
CA GLU A 485 -10.96 -28.79 20.75
C GLU A 485 -9.93 -29.48 21.65
N GLU A 486 -9.93 -30.82 21.73
CA GLU A 486 -8.91 -31.56 22.48
C GLU A 486 -7.53 -31.46 21.83
N ASP A 487 -7.47 -31.36 20.50
CA ASP A 487 -6.22 -31.21 19.75
C ASP A 487 -5.60 -29.82 19.90
N PHE A 488 -6.36 -28.83 20.41
CA PHE A 488 -5.86 -27.49 20.73
C PHE A 488 -5.31 -27.36 22.15
N ARG A 489 -5.36 -28.42 22.96
CA ARG A 489 -4.72 -28.44 24.29
C ARG A 489 -3.21 -28.18 24.17
N GLY A 490 -2.69 -27.50 25.18
CA GLY A 490 -1.37 -26.91 25.13
C GLY A 490 -1.06 -26.13 26.41
N HIS A 491 0.04 -25.39 26.36
CA HIS A 491 0.49 -24.55 27.45
C HIS A 491 1.10 -23.25 26.93
N TRP A 492 1.17 -22.24 27.80
CA TRP A 492 1.84 -20.99 27.51
C TRP A 492 3.33 -21.13 27.78
N THR A 493 4.14 -20.79 26.78
CA THR A 493 5.60 -20.71 26.87
C THR A 493 6.01 -19.24 26.73
N GLN A 494 6.93 -18.81 27.59
CA GLN A 494 7.52 -17.48 27.54
C GLN A 494 8.79 -17.52 26.69
N VAL A 495 8.84 -16.71 25.63
CA VAL A 495 9.99 -16.60 24.74
C VAL A 495 10.59 -15.21 24.91
N ARG A 496 11.85 -15.16 25.36
CA ARG A 496 12.58 -13.89 25.49
C ARG A 496 13.32 -13.57 24.20
N ARG A 497 13.21 -12.32 23.75
CA ARG A 497 13.96 -11.80 22.61
C ARG A 497 14.34 -10.34 22.83
N VAL A 498 15.28 -9.88 22.02
CA VAL A 498 15.58 -8.44 21.90
C VAL A 498 14.73 -7.88 20.76
N ALA A 499 13.96 -6.84 21.04
CA ALA A 499 13.13 -6.18 20.03
C ALA A 499 14.00 -5.54 18.95
N GLY A 500 13.65 -5.81 17.69
CA GLY A 500 14.22 -5.13 16.52
C GLY A 500 13.37 -3.92 16.10
N PRO A 501 13.86 -3.10 15.15
CA PRO A 501 13.03 -2.08 14.52
C PRO A 501 11.83 -2.69 13.81
N GLY A 502 10.66 -2.06 13.93
CA GLY A 502 9.48 -2.40 13.13
C GLY A 502 8.52 -3.40 13.77
N GLY A 503 8.50 -3.61 15.10
CA GLY A 503 7.48 -4.43 15.76
C GLY A 503 6.03 -4.02 15.41
N PHE A 504 5.78 -2.73 15.17
CA PHE A 504 4.49 -2.21 14.69
C PHE A 504 4.11 -2.66 13.26
N CYS A 505 5.03 -3.22 12.48
CA CYS A 505 4.80 -3.63 11.10
C CYS A 505 4.04 -4.95 10.97
N GLY A 506 4.16 -5.83 11.97
CA GLY A 506 3.73 -7.22 11.85
C GLY A 506 2.43 -7.57 12.55
N THR A 507 2.06 -8.83 12.38
CA THR A 507 0.96 -9.49 13.08
C THR A 507 1.28 -10.98 13.22
N ARG A 508 0.62 -11.66 14.17
CA ARG A 508 0.79 -13.10 14.34
C ARG A 508 0.14 -13.88 13.20
N GLN A 509 0.97 -14.41 12.31
CA GLN A 509 0.61 -15.28 11.19
C GLN A 509 1.88 -15.80 10.53
N LEU A 510 1.75 -16.86 9.74
CA LEU A 510 2.73 -17.25 8.74
C LEU A 510 2.10 -17.14 7.34
N LEU A 511 2.65 -16.27 6.52
CA LEU A 511 2.39 -16.13 5.10
C LEU A 511 3.44 -16.93 4.34
N PHE A 512 3.00 -17.86 3.50
CA PHE A 512 3.91 -18.78 2.83
C PHE A 512 3.64 -18.89 1.32
N ILE A 513 4.63 -19.39 0.60
CA ILE A 513 4.50 -19.77 -0.82
C ILE A 513 4.06 -21.22 -0.90
N ASN A 514 2.96 -21.47 -1.59
CA ASN A 514 2.58 -22.81 -2.01
C ASN A 514 3.43 -23.20 -3.22
N GLU A 515 4.47 -24.02 -2.99
CA GLU A 515 5.42 -24.43 -4.04
C GLU A 515 4.78 -25.29 -5.14
N LYS A 516 3.68 -25.99 -4.82
CA LYS A 516 2.96 -26.87 -5.74
C LYS A 516 1.46 -26.75 -5.50
N PRO A 517 0.84 -25.64 -5.91
CA PRO A 517 -0.59 -25.47 -5.72
C PRO A 517 -1.35 -26.58 -6.45
N GLY A 518 -2.21 -27.27 -5.71
CA GLY A 518 -3.21 -28.18 -6.27
C GLY A 518 -4.19 -27.43 -7.19
N ARG A 519 -5.05 -28.17 -7.89
CA ARG A 519 -6.05 -27.57 -8.79
C ARG A 519 -7.02 -26.71 -7.98
N GLY A 520 -6.96 -25.39 -8.16
CA GLY A 520 -7.77 -24.42 -7.42
C GLY A 520 -7.16 -23.97 -6.08
N GLU A 521 -5.91 -24.34 -5.78
CA GLU A 521 -5.18 -23.77 -4.65
C GLU A 521 -4.43 -22.50 -5.05
N GLU A 522 -4.39 -21.52 -4.16
CA GLU A 522 -3.65 -20.28 -4.37
C GLU A 522 -2.13 -20.51 -4.24
N ARG A 523 -1.35 -19.70 -4.99
CA ARG A 523 0.13 -19.63 -4.86
C ARG A 523 0.56 -19.15 -3.48
N TRP A 524 -0.28 -18.38 -2.80
CA TRP A 524 0.00 -17.80 -1.49
C TRP A 524 -0.90 -18.46 -0.45
N GLY A 525 -0.34 -18.75 0.73
CA GLY A 525 -1.11 -19.33 1.83
C GLY A 525 -0.88 -18.58 3.14
N GLN A 526 -1.79 -18.83 4.09
CA GLN A 526 -1.72 -18.30 5.43
C GLN A 526 -1.95 -19.42 6.45
N ILE A 527 -1.11 -19.44 7.50
CA ILE A 527 -1.28 -20.30 8.67
C ILE A 527 -1.36 -19.38 9.89
N LEU A 528 -2.38 -19.60 10.72
CA LEU A 528 -2.54 -18.88 11.98
C LEU A 528 -1.65 -19.51 13.07
N PRO A 529 -1.15 -18.72 14.03
CA PRO A 529 -0.41 -19.26 15.16
C PRO A 529 -1.26 -20.26 15.96
N PRO A 530 -0.63 -21.15 16.75
CA PRO A 530 -1.34 -21.91 17.76
C PRO A 530 -2.15 -20.99 18.67
N ARG A 531 -3.32 -21.44 19.07
CA ARG A 531 -4.21 -20.70 19.96
C ARG A 531 -4.85 -21.61 20.99
N PRO A 532 -5.11 -21.12 22.21
CA PRO A 532 -5.81 -21.91 23.21
C PRO A 532 -7.22 -22.29 22.72
N PRO A 533 -7.79 -23.40 23.24
CA PRO A 533 -9.18 -23.75 23.00
C PRO A 533 -10.10 -22.60 23.45
N ARG A 534 -11.20 -22.41 22.73
CA ARG A 534 -12.09 -21.25 22.90
C ARG A 534 -13.04 -21.38 24.07
#